data_AF-X1IYA8-F1
#
_entry.id   AF-X1IYA8-F1
#
_cell.length_a   1.000
_cell.length_b   1.000
_cell.length_c   1.000
_cell.angle_alpha   90.00
_cell.angle_beta   90.00
_cell.angle_gamma   90.00
#
_symmetry.space_group_name_H-M   'P 1'
#
loop_
_entity.id
_entity.type
_entity.pdbx_description
1 polymer ?
#
loop_
_entity_poly.entity_id
_entity_poly.type
_entity_poly.pdbx_seq_one_letter_code
_entity_poly.pdbx_strand_id
1 'polypeptide(L)' 'YLGWYNPKKEGTWKISLALSDDDLKNIKSVIINGKESKYSTEKNHLYFYGEKKLNKPLSWEIKY' A
#
# COMPACT_ATOMS: atom_id res chain seq x y z
N TYR A 1 -5.52 -4.52 7.18
CA TYR A 1 -5.83 -3.08 6.97
C TYR A 1 -6.17 -2.85 5.51
N LEU A 2 -7.14 -1.99 5.21
CA LEU A 2 -7.64 -1.72 3.86
C LEU A 2 -7.60 -0.21 3.59
N GLY A 3 -7.23 0.18 2.38
CA GLY A 3 -7.25 1.59 1.99
C GLY A 3 -7.27 1.79 0.49
N TRP A 4 -7.57 3.02 0.08
CA TRP A 4 -7.59 3.41 -1.32
C TRP A 4 -7.21 4.88 -1.48
N TYR A 5 -6.73 5.22 -2.66
CA TYR A 5 -6.32 6.55 -3.05
C TYR A 5 -6.71 6.82 -4.51
N ASN A 6 -7.44 7.90 -4.76
CA ASN A 6 -7.92 8.28 -6.10
C ASN A 6 -7.48 9.69 -6.51
N PRO A 7 -6.19 9.90 -6.80
CA PRO A 7 -5.69 11.17 -7.27
C PRO A 7 -6.24 11.51 -8.66
N LYS A 8 -6.45 12.80 -8.92
CA LYS A 8 -6.88 13.29 -10.25
C LYS A 8 -5.89 12.82 -11.34
N LYS A 9 -4.60 12.95 -11.08
CA LYS A 9 -3.52 12.54 -11.99
C LYS A 9 -3.28 11.03 -11.94
N GLU A 10 -3.21 10.40 -13.12
CA GLU A 10 -2.79 9.00 -13.28
C GLU A 10 -1.28 8.82 -13.08
N GLY A 11 -0.88 7.58 -12.78
CA GLY A 11 0.53 7.21 -12.67
C GLY A 11 0.81 6.33 -11.46
N THR A 12 2.10 6.11 -11.22
CA THR A 12 2.60 5.33 -10.09
C THR A 12 2.79 6.24 -8.87
N TRP A 13 2.17 5.87 -7.76
CA TRP A 13 2.23 6.60 -6.50
C TRP A 13 2.99 5.78 -5.46
N LYS A 14 3.90 6.44 -4.75
CA LYS A 14 4.49 5.90 -3.53
C LYS A 14 3.55 6.19 -2.37
N ILE A 15 3.14 5.15 -1.65
CA ILE A 15 2.30 5.25 -0.46
C ILE A 15 3.17 4.94 0.76
N SER A 16 2.95 5.69 1.84
CA SER A 16 3.55 5.45 3.14
C SER A 16 2.46 5.39 4.20
N LEU A 17 2.47 4.34 5.02
CA LEU A 17 1.54 4.18 6.13
C LEU A 17 2.33 4.10 7.43
N ALA A 18 1.99 4.95 8.39
CA ALA A 18 2.50 4.85 9.74
C ALA A 18 1.77 3.70 10.47
N LEU A 19 2.53 2.71 10.95
CA LEU A 19 2.03 1.54 11.65
C LEU A 19 2.85 1.31 12.93
N SER A 20 2.29 0.58 13.88
CA SER A 20 3.05 0.17 15.07
C SER A 20 4.16 -0.83 14.69
N ASP A 21 5.21 -0.92 15.50
CA ASP A 21 6.30 -1.88 15.27
C ASP A 21 5.79 -3.33 15.29
N ASP A 22 4.79 -3.62 16.13
CA ASP A 22 4.17 -4.94 16.20
C ASP A 22 3.34 -5.24 14.94
N ASP A 23 2.60 -4.26 14.43
CA ASP A 23 1.90 -4.40 13.14
C ASP A 23 2.90 -4.71 12.02
N LEU A 24 4.01 -3.96 11.94
CA LEU A 24 5.02 -4.11 10.89
C LEU A 24 5.68 -5.49 10.90
N LYS A 25 5.98 -6.04 12.09
CA LYS A 25 6.58 -7.38 12.23
C LYS A 25 5.63 -8.50 11.80
N ASN A 26 4.32 -8.28 11.89
CA ASN A 26 3.31 -9.28 11.59
C ASN A 26 2.77 -9.19 10.15
N ILE A 27 3.24 -8.27 9.32
CA ILE A 27 2.79 -8.19 7.92
C ILE A 27 3.22 -9.46 7.17
N LYS A 28 2.24 -10.23 6.68
CA LYS A 28 2.46 -11.39 5.80
C LYS A 28 2.56 -11.00 4.34
N SER A 29 1.68 -10.12 3.88
CA SER A 29 1.65 -9.66 2.50
C SER A 29 0.94 -8.32 2.32
N VAL A 30 1.27 -7.63 1.23
CA VAL A 30 0.62 -6.40 0.80
C VAL A 30 0.05 -6.64 -0.60
N ILE A 31 -1.27 -6.52 -0.73
CA ILE A 31 -1.99 -6.64 -1.99
C ILE A 31 -2.28 -5.23 -2.50
N ILE A 32 -1.89 -4.93 -3.73
CA ILE A 32 -2.12 -3.64 -4.39
C ILE A 32 -2.91 -3.89 -5.66
N ASN A 33 -4.06 -3.22 -5.80
CA ASN A 33 -4.98 -3.41 -6.92
C ASN A 33 -5.32 -4.89 -7.19
N GLY A 34 -5.50 -5.67 -6.12
CA GLY A 34 -5.84 -7.09 -6.19
C GLY A 34 -4.68 -8.04 -6.50
N LYS A 35 -3.42 -7.56 -6.54
CA LYS A 35 -2.23 -8.40 -6.73
C LYS A 35 -1.25 -8.25 -5.59
N GLU A 36 -0.66 -9.35 -5.15
CA GLU A 36 0.43 -9.30 -4.18
C GLU A 36 1.62 -8.50 -4.74
N SER A 37 2.16 -7.61 -3.93
CA SER A 37 3.20 -6.67 -4.32
C SER A 37 4.29 -6.60 -3.26
N LYS A 38 5.49 -6.24 -3.72
CA LYS A 38 6.61 -5.93 -2.84
C LYS A 38 6.30 -4.67 -2.03
N TYR A 39 6.84 -4.66 -0.82
CA TYR A 39 6.83 -3.53 0.09
C TYR A 39 8.18 -3.44 0.79
N SER A 40 8.44 -2.31 1.43
CA SER A 40 9.59 -2.11 2.31
C SER A 40 9.12 -1.47 3.61
N THR A 41 9.81 -1.75 4.70
CA THR A 41 9.56 -1.12 5.99
C THR A 41 10.78 -0.30 6.40
N GLU A 42 10.55 0.88 6.95
CA GLU A 42 11.60 1.72 7.53
C GLU A 42 11.03 2.42 8.76
N LYS A 43 11.64 2.20 9.92
CA LYS A 43 11.12 2.66 11.22
C LYS A 43 9.67 2.18 11.41
N ASN A 44 8.77 3.08 11.80
CA ASN A 44 7.35 2.86 11.99
C ASN A 44 6.52 3.04 10.70
N HIS A 45 7.12 2.91 9.52
CA HIS A 45 6.44 3.11 8.25
C HIS A 45 6.56 1.92 7.31
N LEU A 46 5.43 1.58 6.69
CA LEU A 46 5.33 0.69 5.55
C LEU A 46 5.29 1.52 4.25
N TYR A 47 6.11 1.15 3.28
CA TYR A 47 6.17 1.78 1.97
C TYR A 47 5.87 0.79 0.85
N PHE A 48 5.08 1.24 -0.12
CA PHE A 48 4.80 0.48 -1.34
C PHE A 48 4.43 1.42 -2.49
N TYR A 49 4.41 0.86 -3.70
CA TYR A 49 4.05 1.57 -4.92
C TYR A 49 2.81 0.96 -5.53
N GLY A 50 1.85 1.80 -5.92
CA GLY A 50 0.69 1.36 -6.66
C GLY A 50 0.44 2.24 -7.87
N GLU A 51 -0.13 1.66 -8.91
CA GLU A 51 -0.54 2.37 -10.11
C GLU A 51 -2.00 2.81 -9.97
N LYS A 52 -2.28 4.08 -10.25
CA LYS A 52 -3.65 4.57 -10.45
C LYS A 52 -3.91 4.74 -11.94
N LYS A 53 -5.03 4.19 -12.43
CA LYS A 53 -5.51 4.33 -13.81
C LYS A 53 -6.83 5.10 -13.86
N LEU A 54 -7.22 5.57 -15.04
CA LEU A 54 -8.46 6.29 -15.28
C LEU A 54 -9.63 5.42 -14.81
N ASN A 55 -10.48 5.99 -13.96
CA ASN A 55 -11.64 5.31 -13.35
C ASN A 55 -11.29 4.06 -12.52
N LYS A 56 -10.02 3.85 -12.17
CA LYS A 56 -9.57 2.75 -11.29
C LYS A 56 -8.70 3.32 -10.18
N PRO A 57 -9.26 3.53 -8.97
CA PRO A 57 -8.48 4.03 -7.84
C PRO A 57 -7.39 3.02 -7.48
N LEU A 58 -6.29 3.54 -6.95
CA LEU A 58 -5.27 2.71 -6.31
C LEU A 58 -5.88 2.17 -5.02
N SER A 59 -5.83 0.86 -4.81
CA SER A 59 -6.32 0.21 -3.59
C SER A 59 -5.24 -0.69 -3.01
N TRP A 60 -5.24 -0.84 -1.69
CA TRP A 60 -4.34 -1.75 -1.00
C TRP A 60 -5.03 -2.51 0.12
N GLU A 61 -4.51 -3.70 0.39
CA GLU A 61 -4.85 -4.54 1.52
C GLU A 61 -3.58 -5.07 2.17
N ILE A 62 -3.45 -4.89 3.48
CA ILE A 62 -2.36 -5.43 4.29
C ILE A 62 -2.90 -6.64 5.04
N LYS A 63 -2.28 -7.80 4.80
CA LYS A 63 -2.56 -9.07 5.47
C LYS A 63 -1.53 -9.27 6.59
N TYR A 64 -2.02 -9.74 7.74
CA TYR A 64 -1.25 -10.04 8.96
C TYR A 64 -1.28 -11.53 9.25
#